data_AF-A0AAE0QIZ8-F1
#
_entry.id   AF-A0AAE0QIZ8-F1
#
_cell.length_a   1.000
_cell.length_b   1.000
_cell.length_c   1.000
_cell.angle_alpha   90.00
_cell.angle_beta   90.00
_cell.angle_gamma   90.00
#
_symmetry.space_group_name_H-M   'P 1'
#
loop_
_entity.id
_entity.type
_entity.pdbx_description
1 polymer ?
#
loop_
_entity_poly.entity_id
_entity_poly.type
_entity_poly.pdbx_seq_one_letter_code
_entity_poly.pdbx_strand_id
1 'polypeptide(L)'
;MKCFERVVLAHIQSSILDTLDSLQYTYRPNRSTSDAIAAALHISHLEDKDTYIRKLFIDYSSTFNTILNNFYSCAIESVLTNCITMWYGSTTMRDCKHFQS
;
A
#
# COMPACT_ATOMS: atom_id res chain seq x y z
N MET A 1 12.70 11.00 9.52
CA MET A 1 11.54 11.49 10.30
C MET A 1 10.48 10.39 10.37
N LYS A 2 10.46 9.56 11.43
CA LYS A 2 9.55 8.39 11.52
C LYS A 2 8.06 8.76 11.52
N CYS A 3 7.71 9.98 11.92
CA CYS A 3 6.32 10.46 11.90
C CYS A 3 5.80 10.67 10.48
N PHE A 4 6.64 11.21 9.58
CA PHE A 4 6.26 11.43 8.18
C PHE A 4 6.05 10.10 7.44
N GLU A 5 6.93 9.14 7.68
CA GLU A 5 6.80 7.77 7.16
C GLU A 5 5.45 7.15 7.57
N ARG A 6 5.01 7.34 8.82
CA ARG A 6 3.71 6.84 9.30
C ARG A 6 2.52 7.50 8.60
N VAL A 7 2.59 8.80 8.35
CA VAL A 7 1.54 9.54 7.63
C VAL A 7 1.43 9.08 6.18
N VAL A 8 2.58 8.96 5.50
CA VAL A 8 2.64 8.49 4.12
C VAL A 8 2.18 7.04 4.02
N LEU A 9 2.61 6.16 4.93
CA LEU A 9 2.16 4.77 5.00
C LEU A 9 0.65 4.67 5.18
N ALA A 10 0.06 5.46 6.09
CA ALA A 10 -1.39 5.46 6.32
C ALA A 10 -2.16 5.91 5.07
N HIS A 11 -1.67 6.93 4.37
CA HIS A 11 -2.26 7.40 3.11
C HIS A 11 -2.17 6.31 2.03
N ILE A 12 -1.00 5.71 1.84
CA ILE A 12 -0.78 4.61 0.90
C ILE A 12 -1.71 3.43 1.20
N GLN A 13 -1.79 3.01 2.47
CA GLN A 13 -2.65 1.90 2.88
C GLN A 13 -4.12 2.20 2.58
N SER A 14 -4.59 3.42 2.85
CA SER A 14 -5.97 3.81 2.54
C SER A 14 -6.28 3.80 1.04
N SER A 15 -5.32 4.17 0.20
CA SER A 15 -5.50 4.23 -1.25
C SER A 15 -5.41 2.86 -1.95
N ILE A 16 -4.68 1.91 -1.37
CA ILE A 16 -4.46 0.58 -1.98
C ILE A 16 -5.48 -0.46 -1.48
N LEU A 17 -6.01 -0.31 -0.25
CA LEU A 17 -6.74 -1.37 0.45
C LEU A 17 -7.89 -2.00 -0.37
N ASP A 18 -8.58 -1.19 -1.18
CA ASP A 18 -9.74 -1.62 -1.97
C ASP A 18 -9.37 -2.41 -3.24
N THR A 19 -8.08 -2.46 -3.58
CA THR A 19 -7.56 -3.13 -4.79
C THR A 19 -6.62 -4.30 -4.49
N LEU A 20 -6.40 -4.59 -3.20
CA LEU A 20 -5.42 -5.58 -2.78
C LEU A 20 -5.90 -7.01 -3.07
N ASP A 21 -5.00 -7.85 -3.59
CA ASP A 21 -5.32 -9.24 -3.91
C ASP A 21 -5.68 -10.04 -2.64
N SER A 22 -6.70 -10.90 -2.75
CA SER A 22 -7.17 -11.73 -1.65
C SER A 22 -6.12 -12.74 -1.18
N LEU A 23 -5.23 -13.18 -2.07
CA LEU A 23 -4.13 -14.11 -1.77
C LEU A 23 -2.82 -13.40 -1.40
N GLN A 24 -2.85 -12.08 -1.17
CA GLN A 24 -1.71 -11.36 -0.63
C GLN A 24 -1.64 -11.50 0.90
N TYR A 25 -0.63 -12.24 1.36
CA TYR A 25 -0.39 -12.50 2.79
C TYR A 25 0.71 -11.62 3.41
N THR A 26 1.55 -10.99 2.58
CA THR A 26 2.65 -10.13 3.04
C THR A 26 2.19 -8.69 3.23
N TYR A 27 2.79 -7.98 4.20
CA TYR A 27 2.57 -6.56 4.45
C TYR A 27 1.11 -6.14 4.70
N ARG A 28 0.25 -7.08 5.12
CA ARG A 28 -1.17 -6.85 5.44
C ARG A 28 -1.43 -7.12 6.93
N PRO A 29 -2.24 -6.28 7.61
CA PRO A 29 -2.65 -6.58 8.97
C PRO A 29 -3.44 -7.90 9.02
N ASN A 30 -3.31 -8.64 10.12
CA ASN A 30 -4.01 -9.91 10.38
C ASN A 30 -3.73 -11.04 9.37
N ARG A 31 -2.59 -10.99 8.68
CA ARG A 31 -2.08 -12.11 7.86
C ARG A 31 -0.65 -12.45 8.27
N SER A 32 -0.35 -13.74 8.32
CA SER A 32 0.94 -14.29 8.73
C SER A 32 1.50 -15.23 7.67
N THR A 33 2.79 -15.57 7.80
CA THR A 33 3.44 -16.60 6.97
C THR A 33 2.76 -17.97 7.13
N SER A 34 2.22 -18.27 8.32
CA SER A 34 1.47 -19.51 8.56
C SER A 34 0.21 -19.57 7.70
N ASP A 35 -0.49 -18.45 7.54
CA ASP A 35 -1.70 -18.38 6.70
C ASP A 35 -1.37 -18.62 5.23
N ALA A 36 -0.23 -18.10 4.76
CA ALA A 36 0.25 -18.33 3.40
C ALA A 36 0.58 -19.81 3.15
N ILE A 37 1.24 -20.46 4.11
CA ILE A 37 1.56 -21.90 4.04
C ILE A 37 0.28 -22.74 4.07
N ALA A 38 -0.64 -22.43 4.99
CA ALA A 38 -1.92 -23.13 5.10
C ALA A 38 -2.75 -22.99 3.82
N ALA A 39 -2.83 -21.78 3.24
CA ALA A 39 -3.50 -21.56 1.97
C ALA A 39 -2.83 -22.33 0.83
N ALA A 40 -1.50 -22.33 0.77
CA ALA A 40 -0.74 -23.07 -0.23
C ALA A 40 -0.90 -24.60 -0.09
N LEU A 41 -1.09 -25.12 1.13
CA LEU A 41 -1.37 -26.53 1.38
C LEU A 41 -2.80 -26.89 0.97
N HIS A 42 -3.78 -26.12 1.43
CA HIS A 42 -5.20 -26.35 1.18
C HIS A 42 -5.56 -26.27 -0.32
N ILE A 43 -5.12 -25.23 -1.02
CA ILE A 43 -5.41 -25.07 -2.47
C ILE A 43 -4.78 -26.21 -3.29
N SER A 44 -3.69 -26.77 -2.80
CA SER A 44 -2.95 -27.81 -3.50
C SER A 44 -3.25 -29.21 -2.97
N HIS A 45 -4.26 -29.47 -2.14
CA HIS A 45 -4.55 -30.84 -1.65
C HIS A 45 -3.29 -31.66 -1.27
N LEU A 46 -2.26 -31.00 -0.72
CA LEU A 46 -0.92 -31.62 -0.56
C LEU A 46 -0.92 -32.72 0.51
N GLU A 47 -2.04 -32.92 1.18
CA GLU A 47 -2.27 -33.93 2.20
C GLU A 47 -2.81 -35.25 1.63
N ASP A 48 -3.32 -35.26 0.40
CA ASP A 48 -3.84 -36.45 -0.26
C ASP A 48 -2.72 -37.27 -0.93
N LYS A 49 -2.79 -38.60 -0.81
CA LYS A 49 -1.88 -39.52 -1.48
C LYS A 49 -2.25 -39.64 -2.97
N ASP A 50 -1.24 -39.76 -3.84
CA ASP A 50 -1.36 -39.93 -5.30
C ASP A 50 -1.78 -38.71 -6.15
N THR A 51 -1.67 -37.49 -5.61
CA THR A 51 -1.84 -36.25 -6.38
C THR A 51 -0.52 -35.64 -6.84
N TYR A 52 -0.37 -35.37 -8.14
CA TYR A 52 0.82 -34.72 -8.72
C TYR A 52 0.58 -33.23 -8.97
N ILE A 53 1.44 -32.37 -8.40
CA ILE A 53 1.26 -30.91 -8.44
C ILE A 53 2.56 -30.22 -8.79
N ARG A 54 2.45 -29.16 -9.60
CA ARG A 54 3.56 -28.29 -9.98
C ARG A 54 3.33 -26.90 -9.40
N LYS A 55 4.23 -26.44 -8.54
CA LYS A 55 4.25 -25.06 -8.02
C LYS A 55 5.35 -24.28 -8.71
N LEU A 56 5.00 -23.14 -9.30
CA LEU A 56 5.96 -22.22 -9.89
C LEU A 56 6.44 -21.25 -8.80
N PHE A 57 7.76 -21.20 -8.60
CA PHE A 57 8.39 -20.21 -7.72
C PHE A 57 9.00 -19.11 -8.58
N ILE A 58 8.53 -17.87 -8.38
CA ILE A 58 9.06 -16.67 -9.02
C ILE A 58 9.54 -15.75 -7.90
N ASP A 59 10.81 -15.36 -7.96
CA ASP A 59 11.37 -14.36 -7.08
C ASP A 59 11.91 -13.19 -7.91
N TYR A 60 11.76 -11.98 -7.38
CA TYR A 60 12.19 -10.76 -8.05
C TYR A 60 13.33 -10.13 -7.26
N SER A 61 14.53 -10.16 -7.83
CA SER A 61 15.76 -9.72 -7.14
C SER A 61 15.87 -8.21 -6.91
N SER A 62 15.03 -7.37 -7.55
CA SER A 62 15.11 -5.91 -7.43
C SER A 62 13.76 -5.18 -7.55
N THR A 63 12.64 -5.88 -7.32
CA THR A 63 11.29 -5.28 -7.35
C THR A 63 11.18 -4.07 -6.43
N PHE A 64 11.83 -4.12 -5.27
CA PHE A 64 11.83 -3.03 -4.31
C PHE A 64 12.48 -1.76 -4.89
N ASN A 65 13.67 -1.85 -5.48
CA ASN A 65 14.40 -0.63 -5.88
C ASN A 65 13.70 0.14 -7.02
N THR A 66 13.11 -0.58 -7.98
CA THR A 66 12.55 0.05 -9.19
C THR A 66 11.11 0.52 -9.00
N ILE A 67 10.27 -0.31 -8.35
CA ILE A 67 8.84 -0.02 -8.22
C ILE A 67 8.60 0.98 -7.09
N LEU A 68 9.32 0.87 -5.97
CA LEU A 68 9.14 1.80 -4.85
C LEU A 68 9.59 3.21 -5.20
N ASN A 69 10.65 3.39 -5.99
CA ASN A 69 11.12 4.73 -6.30
C ASN A 69 10.06 5.55 -7.05
N ASN A 70 9.43 4.96 -8.07
CA ASN A 70 8.35 5.61 -8.81
C ASN A 70 7.11 5.84 -7.94
N PHE A 71 6.73 4.85 -7.13
CA PHE A 71 5.56 4.93 -6.27
C PHE A 71 5.71 5.98 -5.17
N TYR A 72 6.86 6.01 -4.48
CA TYR A 72 7.13 7.01 -3.44
C TYR A 72 7.20 8.42 -4.02
N SER A 73 7.78 8.59 -5.21
CA SER A 73 7.84 9.90 -5.87
C SER A 73 6.42 10.44 -6.11
N CYS A 74 5.54 9.61 -6.69
CA CYS A 74 4.15 9.97 -6.92
C CYS A 74 3.36 10.21 -5.61
N ALA A 75 3.53 9.36 -4.60
CA ALA A 75 2.86 9.51 -3.31
C ALA A 75 3.27 10.80 -2.59
N ILE A 76 4.56 11.13 -2.59
CA ILE A 76 5.08 12.38 -2.00
C ILE A 76 4.54 13.60 -2.75
N GLU A 77 4.55 13.57 -4.09
CA GLU A 77 3.96 14.64 -4.90
C GLU A 77 2.48 14.84 -4.63
N SER A 78 1.71 13.75 -4.50
CA SER A 78 0.27 13.81 -4.18
C SER A 78 0.02 14.44 -2.82
N VAL A 79 0.76 14.02 -1.79
CA VAL A 79 0.63 14.57 -0.43
C VAL A 79 1.03 16.05 -0.40
N LEU A 80 2.14 16.42 -1.05
CA LEU A 80 2.59 17.82 -1.12
C LEU A 80 1.56 18.69 -1.85
N THR A 81 1.06 18.24 -3.00
CA THR A 81 0.04 18.95 -3.78
C THR A 81 -1.22 19.16 -2.95
N ASN A 82 -1.70 18.11 -2.27
CA ASN A 82 -2.90 18.20 -1.42
C ASN A 82 -2.71 19.13 -0.22
N CYS A 83 -1.53 19.13 0.41
CA CYS A 83 -1.21 20.05 1.50
C CYS A 83 -1.18 21.51 1.03
N ILE A 84 -0.60 21.77 -0.15
CA ILE A 84 -0.51 23.12 -0.73
C ILE A 84 -1.90 23.63 -1.12
N THR A 85 -2.75 22.82 -1.76
CA THR A 85 -4.11 23.22 -2.13
C THR A 85 -4.99 23.52 -0.91
N MET A 86 -4.91 22.70 0.13
CA MET A 86 -5.56 22.96 1.43
C MET A 86 -5.11 24.28 2.07
N TRP A 87 -3.81 24.55 2.04
CA TRP A 87 -3.25 25.76 2.62
C TRP A 87 -3.68 27.00 1.84
N TYR A 88 -3.61 26.95 0.51
CA TYR A 88 -4.01 28.04 -0.38
C TYR A 88 -5.51 28.34 -0.30
N GLY A 89 -6.37 27.31 -0.20
CA GLY A 89 -7.81 27.47 0.02
C GLY A 89 -8.13 28.09 1.40
N SER A 90 -7.31 27.78 2.41
CA SER A 90 -7.47 28.34 3.76
C SER A 90 -7.03 29.81 3.85
N THR A 91 -6.00 30.22 3.09
CA THR A 91 -5.54 31.63 3.06
C THR A 91 -6.48 32.51 2.27
N THR A 92 -6.98 32.04 1.12
CA THR A 92 -7.99 32.79 0.33
C THR A 92 -9.29 33.02 1.12
N MET A 93 -9.75 32.04 1.91
CA MET A 93 -10.93 32.25 2.78
C MET A 93 -10.66 33.23 3.94
N ARG A 94 -9.42 33.35 4.44
CA ARG A 94 -9.08 34.35 5.46
C ARG A 94 -9.00 35.75 4.87
N ASP A 95 -8.40 35.88 3.68
CA ASP A 95 -8.34 37.17 2.98
C ASP A 95 -9.73 37.64 2.58
N CYS A 96 -10.60 36.77 2.06
CA CYS A 96 -12.01 37.12 1.76
C CYS A 96 -12.78 37.62 2.99
N LYS A 97 -12.50 37.09 4.20
CA LYS A 97 -13.13 37.56 5.44
C LYS A 97 -12.58 38.91 5.90
N HIS A 98 -11.33 39.23 5.57
CA HIS A 98 -10.71 40.51 5.91
C HIS A 98 -11.18 41.67 5.01
N PHE A 99 -11.69 41.38 3.81
CA PHE A 99 -12.27 42.39 2.91
C PHE A 99 -13.79 42.56 3.03
N GLN A 100 -14.47 41.77 3.87
CA GLN A 100 -15.92 41.86 4.13
C GLN A 100 -16.29 42.58 5.45
N SER A 101 -15.31 43.17 6.14
CA SER A 101 -15.48 44.03 7.32
C SER A 101 -15.20 45.49 6.99
#